data_AF-A0A445EB83-F1
#
_entry.id   AF-A0A445EB83-F1
#
_cell.length_a   1.000
_cell.length_b   1.000
_cell.length_c   1.000
_cell.angle_alpha   90.00
_cell.angle_beta   90.00
_cell.angle_gamma   90.00
#
_symmetry.space_group_name_H-M   'P 1'
#
loop_
_entity.id
_entity.type
_entity.pdbx_description
1 polymer ?
#
loop_
_entity_poly.entity_id
_entity_poly.type
_entity_poly.pdbx_seq_one_letter_code
_entity_poly.pdbx_strand_id
1 'polypeptide(L)'
;MKTFAGKDFVETLFSFLTLPLGTIIQPLSKNKQNHDQEAEVGCINNLYHSVENASDEVFWNPICKQMLLRPRNPCEALCRKLKLNVDHTEPTRCFMCTLGTDLHRRV
;
A
#
# COMPACT_ATOMS: atom_id res chain seq x y z
N MET A 1 -31.97 -18.89 7.96
CA MET A 1 -31.63 -17.49 7.61
C MET A 1 -30.12 -17.33 7.83
N LYS A 2 -29.31 -17.45 6.77
CA LYS A 2 -27.84 -17.30 6.87
C LYS A 2 -27.52 -15.81 6.79
N THR A 3 -26.85 -15.27 7.80
CA THR A 3 -26.58 -13.84 7.97
C THR A 3 -25.53 -13.36 6.96
N PHE A 4 -26.03 -12.87 5.81
CA PHE A 4 -25.22 -12.25 4.75
C PHE A 4 -24.39 -11.05 5.26
N ALA A 5 -24.83 -10.42 6.35
CA ALA A 5 -24.16 -9.30 7.02
C ALA A 5 -22.77 -9.65 7.59
N GLY A 6 -22.54 -10.89 8.03
CA GLY A 6 -21.25 -11.26 8.63
C GLY A 6 -20.12 -11.35 7.61
N LYS A 7 -20.41 -11.89 6.42
CA LYS A 7 -19.43 -12.01 5.33
C LYS A 7 -18.97 -10.64 4.85
N ASP A 8 -19.91 -9.71 4.66
CA ASP A 8 -19.62 -8.38 4.14
C ASP A 8 -18.85 -7.52 5.14
N PHE A 9 -19.14 -7.65 6.44
CA PHE A 9 -18.37 -7.01 7.49
C PHE A 9 -16.92 -7.51 7.55
N VAL A 10 -16.72 -8.84 7.46
CA VAL A 10 -15.39 -9.46 7.49
C VAL A 10 -14.57 -9.10 6.25
N GLU A 11 -15.17 -9.09 5.06
CA GLU A 11 -14.51 -8.63 3.82
C GLU A 11 -14.08 -7.16 3.91
N THR A 12 -14.89 -6.32 4.56
CA THR A 12 -14.58 -4.90 4.80
C THR A 12 -13.46 -4.72 5.83
N LEU A 13 -13.44 -5.50 6.92
CA LEU A 13 -12.35 -5.44 7.89
C LEU A 13 -11.02 -5.88 7.26
N PHE A 14 -11.04 -6.97 6.48
CA PHE A 14 -9.85 -7.44 5.79
C PHE A 14 -9.32 -6.43 4.76
N SER A 15 -10.18 -5.66 4.09
CA SER A 15 -9.68 -4.64 3.16
C SER A 15 -8.80 -3.62 3.88
N PHE A 16 -9.19 -3.16 5.08
CA PHE A 16 -8.36 -2.26 5.88
C PHE A 16 -7.06 -2.91 6.38
N LEU A 17 -7.12 -4.17 6.83
CA LEU A 17 -5.94 -4.89 7.34
C LEU A 17 -4.90 -5.21 6.25
N THR A 18 -5.34 -5.31 4.99
CA THR A 18 -4.44 -5.56 3.87
C THR A 18 -3.71 -4.31 3.39
N LEU A 19 -4.18 -3.11 3.74
CA LEU A 19 -3.52 -1.87 3.31
C LEU A 19 -2.20 -1.69 4.06
N PRO A 20 -1.08 -1.49 3.34
CA PRO A 20 0.16 -1.16 4.01
C PRO A 20 0.01 0.22 4.64
N LEU A 21 0.55 0.38 5.85
CA LEU A 21 0.34 1.55 6.68
C LEU A 21 0.81 2.86 6.00
N GLY A 22 1.81 2.77 5.12
CA GLY A 22 2.27 3.91 4.32
C GLY A 22 1.24 4.43 3.30
N THR A 23 0.28 3.60 2.85
CA THR A 23 -0.85 4.05 2.01
C THR A 23 -1.79 4.98 2.78
N ILE A 24 -1.90 4.78 4.10
CA ILE A 24 -2.78 5.57 4.98
C ILE A 24 -2.08 6.85 5.43
N ILE A 25 -0.76 6.80 5.68
CA ILE A 25 0.00 7.94 6.22
C ILE A 25 0.25 9.02 5.16
N GLN A 26 0.42 8.64 3.90
CA GLN A 26 0.72 9.60 2.84
C GLN A 26 -0.37 10.70 2.67
N PRO A 27 -1.69 10.38 2.64
CA PRO A 27 -2.74 11.40 2.65
C PRO A 27 -2.76 12.27 3.92
N LEU A 28 -2.51 11.67 5.09
CA LEU A 28 -2.54 12.36 6.38
C LEU A 28 -1.38 13.36 6.52
N SER A 29 -0.20 12.99 6.02
CA SER A 29 1.00 13.83 6.06
C SER A 29 0.98 14.99 5.05
N LYS A 30 0.18 14.91 3.98
CA LYS A 30 0.07 15.96 2.94
C LYS A 30 -0.93 17.07 3.28
N ASN A 31 -1.84 16.86 4.24
CA ASN A 31 -2.92 17.81 4.57
C ASN A 31 -2.49 18.95 5.51
N LYS A 32 -1.21 19.34 5.50
CA LYS A 32 -0.63 20.41 6.35
C LYS A 32 -1.18 21.83 6.13
N GLN A 33 -2.12 22.00 5.21
CA GLN A 33 -2.69 23.29 4.82
C GLN A 33 -3.81 23.75 5.77
N ASN A 34 -4.35 22.87 6.62
CA ASN A 34 -5.38 23.22 7.60
C ASN A 34 -4.85 22.95 9.01
N HIS A 35 -4.89 23.96 9.87
CA HIS A 35 -4.36 23.98 11.24
C HIS A 35 -5.09 23.02 12.21
N ASP A 36 -6.05 22.25 11.73
CA ASP A 36 -6.85 21.34 12.55
C ASP A 36 -6.22 19.95 12.53
N GLN A 37 -5.43 19.67 13.57
CA GLN A 37 -4.96 18.36 14.02
C GLN A 37 -4.43 17.44 12.90
N GLU A 38 -3.11 17.44 12.70
CA GLU A 38 -2.43 16.31 12.04
C GLU A 38 -2.90 15.02 12.72
N ALA A 39 -3.55 14.13 11.96
CA ALA A 39 -3.89 12.81 12.45
C ALA A 39 -2.58 12.03 12.64
N GLU A 40 -1.99 12.16 13.83
CA GLU A 40 -0.69 11.59 14.14
C GLU A 40 -0.84 10.08 14.36
N VAL A 41 -0.33 9.30 13.40
CA VAL A 41 -0.24 7.84 13.53
C VAL A 41 1.02 7.47 14.33
N GLY A 42 1.20 8.13 15.48
CA GLY A 42 2.30 7.96 16.42
C GLY A 42 3.70 7.86 15.78
N CYS A 43 4.47 6.85 16.19
CA CYS A 43 5.85 6.66 15.74
C CYS A 43 5.98 6.37 14.23
N ILE A 44 4.91 5.99 13.55
CA ILE A 44 4.98 5.69 12.12
C ILE A 44 5.06 6.98 11.31
N ASN A 45 4.56 8.10 11.84
CA ASN A 45 4.78 9.41 11.24
C ASN A 45 6.27 9.76 11.21
N ASN A 46 6.99 9.47 12.29
CA ASN A 46 8.44 9.66 12.38
C ASN A 46 9.19 8.80 11.37
N LEU A 47 8.77 7.53 11.21
CA LEU A 47 9.35 6.63 10.20
C LEU A 47 9.13 7.16 8.78
N TYR A 48 7.90 7.59 8.45
CA TYR A 48 7.59 8.14 7.13
C TYR A 48 8.43 9.40 6.84
N HIS A 49 8.49 10.35 7.76
CA HIS A 49 9.30 11.57 7.60
C HIS A 49 10.79 11.30 7.54
N SER A 50 11.29 10.28 8.25
CA SER A 50 12.70 9.87 8.14
C SER A 50 13.03 9.41 6.73
N VAL A 51 12.18 8.58 6.13
CA VAL A 51 12.35 8.12 4.74
C VAL A 51 12.18 9.26 3.74
N GLU A 52 11.20 10.14 3.97
CA GLU A 52 10.91 11.29 3.10
C GLU A 52 12.10 12.25 3.00
N ASN A 53 12.71 12.56 4.15
CA ASN A 53 13.82 13.51 4.27
C ASN A 53 15.21 12.88 4.04
N ALA A 54 15.32 11.56 3.94
CA ALA A 54 16.60 10.89 3.66
C ALA A 54 17.14 11.26 2.27
N SER A 55 18.46 11.42 2.15
CA SER A 55 19.11 11.61 0.84
C SER A 55 18.87 10.41 -0.07
N ASP A 56 18.71 10.66 -1.38
CA ASP A 56 18.52 9.60 -2.37
C ASP A 56 19.75 8.67 -2.48
N GLU A 57 20.93 9.16 -2.06
CA GLU A 57 22.20 8.40 -2.04
C GLU A 57 22.20 7.24 -1.03
N VAL A 58 21.31 7.27 -0.02
CA VAL A 58 21.17 6.19 0.98
C VAL A 58 20.54 4.94 0.35
N PHE A 59 19.84 5.10 -0.77
CA PHE A 59 19.11 4.03 -1.43
C PHE A 59 19.88 3.49 -2.63
N TRP A 60 19.79 2.17 -2.86
CA TRP A 60 20.41 1.52 -4.01
C TRP A 60 19.98 2.13 -5.35
N ASN A 61 18.71 2.57 -5.44
CA ASN A 61 18.19 3.35 -6.56
C ASN A 61 16.98 4.19 -6.11
N PRO A 62 16.54 5.17 -6.91
CA PRO A 62 15.40 6.04 -6.57
C PRO A 62 14.06 5.30 -6.37
N ILE A 63 13.91 4.12 -6.99
CA ILE A 63 12.69 3.31 -6.87
C ILE A 63 12.56 2.76 -5.44
N CYS A 64 13.65 2.39 -4.78
CA CYS A 64 13.61 1.88 -3.41
C CYS A 64 13.01 2.90 -2.43
N LYS A 65 13.39 4.18 -2.53
CA LYS A 65 12.80 5.25 -1.71
C LYS A 65 11.32 5.41 -2.00
N GLN A 66 10.92 5.40 -3.28
CA GLN A 66 9.52 5.48 -3.68
C GLN A 66 8.70 4.29 -3.17
N MET A 67 9.26 3.08 -3.15
CA MET A 67 8.59 1.89 -2.61
C MET A 67 8.33 2.00 -1.10
N LEU A 68 9.19 2.69 -0.35
CA LEU A 68 8.97 2.92 1.09
C LEU A 68 7.97 4.05 1.36
N LEU A 69 7.97 5.10 0.54
CA LEU A 69 7.00 6.21 0.64
C LEU A 69 5.61 5.84 0.09
N ARG A 70 5.55 4.86 -0.82
CA ARG A 70 4.33 4.36 -1.46
C ARG A 70 4.36 2.83 -1.48
N PRO A 71 4.23 2.19 -0.30
CA PRO A 71 4.27 0.75 -0.22
C PRO A 71 3.10 0.15 -0.98
N ARG A 72 3.38 -0.96 -1.67
CA ARG A 72 2.36 -1.75 -2.34
C ARG A 72 1.68 -2.70 -1.40
N ASN A 73 0.41 -2.94 -1.64
CA ASN A 73 -0.34 -3.94 -0.93
C ASN A 73 0.18 -5.35 -1.31
N PRO A 74 0.82 -6.09 -0.38
CA PRO A 74 1.34 -7.43 -0.66
C PRO A 74 0.22 -8.45 -0.92
N CYS A 75 -1.00 -8.10 -0.54
CA CYS A 75 -2.21 -8.87 -0.73
C CYS A 75 -3.06 -8.35 -1.90
N GLU A 76 -2.48 -7.60 -2.86
CA GLU A 76 -3.20 -7.01 -4.00
C GLU A 76 -4.19 -7.98 -4.67
N ALA A 77 -3.78 -9.23 -4.93
CA ALA A 77 -4.62 -10.26 -5.53
C ALA A 77 -5.84 -10.67 -4.68
N LEU A 78 -5.72 -10.57 -3.35
CA LEU A 78 -6.83 -10.77 -2.41
C LEU A 78 -7.73 -9.53 -2.38
N CYS A 79 -7.14 -8.33 -2.36
CA CYS A 79 -7.88 -7.06 -2.29
C CYS A 79 -8.75 -6.81 -3.53
N ARG A 80 -8.30 -7.23 -4.72
CA ARG A 80 -9.13 -7.21 -5.95
C ARG A 80 -10.42 -8.04 -5.84
N LYS A 81 -10.45 -9.02 -4.94
CA LYS A 81 -11.63 -9.88 -4.70
C LYS A 81 -12.54 -9.32 -3.60
N LEU A 82 -12.07 -8.32 -2.84
CA LEU A 82 -12.87 -7.67 -1.79
C LEU A 82 -13.81 -6.65 -2.43
N LYS A 83 -14.99 -6.47 -1.83
CA LYS A 83 -16.01 -5.53 -2.30
C LYS A 83 -15.55 -4.06 -2.24
N LEU A 84 -14.67 -3.74 -1.29
CA LEU A 84 -14.10 -2.41 -1.11
C LEU A 84 -12.60 -2.47 -1.40
N ASN A 85 -12.20 -1.98 -2.57
CA ASN A 85 -10.80 -1.75 -2.89
C ASN A 85 -10.45 -0.28 -2.59
N VAL A 86 -9.69 -0.06 -1.51
CA VAL A 86 -9.26 1.28 -1.07
C VAL A 86 -7.81 1.58 -1.51
N ASP A 87 -7.15 0.61 -2.16
CA ASP A 87 -5.81 0.78 -2.69
C ASP A 87 -5.88 1.57 -4.01
N HIS A 88 -5.34 2.78 -3.99
CA HIS A 88 -5.26 3.67 -5.16
C HIS A 88 -3.98 3.43 -5.97
N THR A 89 -3.23 2.36 -5.67
CA THR A 89 -1.98 2.07 -6.36
C THR A 89 -2.25 1.38 -7.70
N GLU A 90 -1.61 1.89 -8.76
CA GLU A 90 -1.66 1.24 -10.08
C GLU A 90 -1.16 -0.21 -10.00
N PRO A 91 -1.89 -1.16 -10.61
CA PRO A 91 -1.49 -2.55 -10.73
C PRO A 91 -0.04 -2.70 -11.14
N THR A 92 0.75 -3.48 -10.40
CA THR A 92 2.11 -3.78 -10.86
C THR A 92 2.11 -4.78 -11.99
N ARG A 93 2.93 -4.50 -13.01
CA ARG A 93 3.43 -5.54 -13.90
C ARG A 93 4.35 -6.44 -13.08
N CYS A 94 3.78 -7.48 -12.48
CA CYS A 94 4.57 -8.51 -11.82
C CYS A 94 5.42 -9.20 -12.88
N PHE A 95 6.73 -8.99 -12.85
CA PHE A 95 7.65 -9.87 -13.56
C PHE A 95 7.77 -11.12 -12.73
N MET A 96 6.99 -12.14 -13.07
CA MET A 96 7.23 -13.46 -12.51
C MET A 96 8.58 -13.92 -13.04
N CYS A 97 9.56 -14.04 -12.16
CA CYS A 97 10.77 -14.77 -12.49
C CYS A 97 10.33 -16.23 -12.65
N THR A 98 10.16 -16.67 -13.89
CA THR A 98 9.94 -18.07 -14.18
C THR A 98 11.22 -18.77 -13.75
N LEU A 99 11.18 -19.44 -12.59
CA LEU A 99 12.21 -20.40 -12.23
C LEU A 99 12.28 -21.35 -13.44
N GLY A 100 13.41 -21.31 -14.14
CA GLY A 100 13.47 -21.49 -15.58
C GLY A 100 12.69 -22.69 -16.12
N THR A 101 11.65 -22.41 -16.90
CA THR A 101 11.37 -23.07 -18.18
C THR A 101 10.56 -22.14 -19.07
N ASP A 102 11.24 -21.71 -20.12
CA ASP A 102 10.77 -21.32 -21.44
C ASP A 102 10.07 -19.99 -21.73
N LEU A 103 10.65 -19.41 -22.78
CA LEU A 103 10.45 -18.12 -23.38
C LEU A 103 9.30 -18.21 -24.41
N HIS A 104 8.04 -18.31 -23.99
CA HIS A 104 6.97 -17.97 -24.92
C HIS A 104 5.65 -17.62 -24.23
N ARG A 105 5.34 -16.32 -24.21
CA ARG A 105 4.23 -15.71 -24.95
C ARG A 105 3.86 -14.37 -24.29
N ARG A 106 4.20 -13.28 -24.98
CA ARG A 106 3.54 -11.98 -24.81
C ARG A 106 2.06 -12.17 -25.12
N VAL A 107 1.18 -11.88 -24.17
CA VAL A 107 -0.06 -11.12 -24.38
C VAL A 107 -0.32 -10.31 -23.13
#